data_AF-A0A382HDV0-F1
#
_entry.id   AF-A0A382HDV0-F1
#
_cell.length_a   1.000
_cell.length_b   1.000
_cell.length_c   1.000
_cell.angle_alpha   90.00
_cell.angle_beta   90.00
_cell.angle_gamma   90.00
#
_symmetry.space_group_name_H-M   'P 1'
#
loop_
_entity.id
_entity.type
_entity.pdbx_description
1 polymer ?
#
loop_
_entity_poly.entity_id
_entity_poly.type
_entity_poly.pdbx_seq_one_letter_code
_entity_poly.pdbx_strand_id
1 'polypeptide(L)'
;MNLNLSTPVQKALNEGRPILAMESTILSHGLPYPESLNFVLRANELCQESNVVPATTAIIDGVFHIGLDKSQLDFISHDKSIKKVSRQELGIASVERWNGATTVSATMHIAHAAGICVLSTGGIGGVHRGAEHSFDISQDLLALKEIPMVIVSSGAKAILDLPKTVEVLETYGVCVIGYKTAFFPAFYSRNS
;
A
#
# COMPACT_ATOMS: atom_id res chain seq x y z
N MET A 1 -4.72 -9.68 -15.63
CA MET A 1 -3.67 -8.75 -15.14
C MET A 1 -2.33 -9.45 -15.30
N ASN A 2 -1.35 -8.85 -15.98
CA ASN A 2 -0.03 -9.47 -16.18
C ASN A 2 0.85 -9.19 -14.95
N LEU A 3 0.95 -10.18 -14.05
CA LEU A 3 1.69 -10.07 -12.79
C LEU A 3 3.10 -10.63 -12.96
N ASN A 4 4.10 -9.83 -12.59
CA ASN A 4 5.49 -10.26 -12.49
C ASN A 4 5.87 -10.46 -11.02
N LEU A 5 5.98 -11.71 -10.61
CA LEU A 5 6.38 -12.08 -9.25
C LEU A 5 7.89 -12.28 -9.20
N SER A 6 8.55 -11.62 -8.25
CA SER A 6 9.95 -11.95 -7.95
C SER A 6 10.11 -13.42 -7.54
N THR A 7 11.29 -14.00 -7.80
CA THR A 7 11.58 -15.39 -7.42
C THR A 7 11.29 -15.70 -5.94
N PRO A 8 11.66 -14.84 -4.96
CA PRO A 8 11.32 -15.07 -3.55
C PRO A 8 9.82 -15.11 -3.28
N VAL A 9 9.04 -14.21 -3.92
CA VAL A 9 7.58 -14.16 -3.77
C VAL A 9 6.93 -15.40 -4.37
N GLN A 10 7.31 -15.78 -5.60
CA GLN A 10 6.79 -16.99 -6.25
C GLN A 10 7.09 -18.24 -5.44
N LYS A 11 8.31 -18.36 -4.91
CA LYS A 11 8.70 -19.48 -4.04
C LYS A 11 7.89 -19.51 -2.75
N ALA A 12 7.70 -18.35 -2.11
CA ALA A 12 6.92 -18.26 -0.88
C ALA A 12 5.45 -18.66 -1.08
N LEU A 13 4.84 -18.27 -2.20
CA LEU A 13 3.48 -18.69 -2.55
C LEU A 13 3.39 -20.21 -2.71
N ASN A 14 4.34 -20.82 -3.44
CA ASN A 14 4.37 -22.27 -3.66
C ASN A 14 4.59 -23.06 -2.37
N GLU A 15 5.36 -22.51 -1.44
CA GLU A 15 5.71 -23.14 -0.16
C GLU A 15 4.73 -22.80 0.98
N GLY A 16 3.73 -21.94 0.74
CA GLY A 16 2.82 -21.46 1.79
C GLY A 16 3.51 -20.62 2.87
N ARG A 17 4.63 -19.97 2.54
CA ARG A 17 5.37 -19.09 3.46
C ARG A 17 4.68 -17.73 3.58
N PRO A 18 4.80 -17.04 4.73
CA PRO A 18 4.20 -15.72 4.91
C PRO A 18 4.84 -14.68 4.00
N ILE A 19 3.99 -13.85 3.37
CA ILE A 19 4.37 -12.75 2.49
C ILE A 19 3.70 -11.48 3.02
N LEU A 20 4.45 -10.37 3.07
CA LEU A 20 3.94 -9.07 3.45
C LEU A 20 4.00 -8.13 2.24
N ALA A 21 2.83 -7.74 1.72
CA ALA A 21 2.75 -6.73 0.67
C ALA A 21 3.04 -5.33 1.22
N MET A 22 3.69 -4.49 0.41
CA MET A 22 3.97 -3.09 0.74
C MET A 22 3.70 -2.20 -0.46
N GLU A 23 3.17 -1.01 -0.20
CA GLU A 23 2.94 0.02 -1.22
C GLU A 23 4.25 0.75 -1.59
N SER A 24 4.26 1.43 -2.75
CA SER A 24 5.45 2.14 -3.25
C SER A 24 5.26 3.66 -3.40
N THR A 25 4.05 4.19 -3.16
CA THR A 25 3.81 5.64 -3.14
C THR A 25 4.62 6.30 -2.03
N ILE A 26 4.81 5.63 -0.90
CA ILE A 26 5.71 6.11 0.17
C ILE A 26 7.15 6.35 -0.33
N LEU A 27 7.61 5.61 -1.34
CA LEU A 27 8.99 5.69 -1.83
C LEU A 27 9.22 6.87 -2.78
N SER A 28 8.21 7.24 -3.56
CA SER A 28 8.30 8.25 -4.62
C SER A 28 7.63 9.57 -4.26
N HIS A 29 6.59 9.54 -3.43
CA HIS A 29 5.75 10.69 -3.11
C HIS A 29 5.58 10.93 -1.61
N GLY A 30 6.06 10.02 -0.76
CA GLY A 30 5.91 10.10 0.70
C GLY A 30 7.17 10.57 1.42
N LEU A 31 8.32 10.01 1.06
CA LEU A 31 9.62 10.33 1.65
C LEU A 31 10.59 10.85 0.57
N PRO A 32 11.50 11.78 0.92
CA PRO A 32 12.55 12.20 0.01
C PRO A 32 13.56 11.07 -0.24
N TYR A 33 14.24 11.13 -1.39
CA TYR A 33 15.42 10.31 -1.65
C TYR A 33 16.65 10.95 -0.99
N PRO A 34 17.55 10.18 -0.34
CA PRO A 34 17.63 8.71 -0.29
C PRO A 34 16.89 8.05 0.89
N GLU A 35 16.17 8.81 1.71
CA GLU A 35 15.46 8.30 2.90
C GLU A 35 14.41 7.26 2.54
N SER A 36 13.70 7.43 1.42
CA SER A 36 12.73 6.47 0.87
C SER A 36 13.37 5.11 0.58
N LEU A 37 14.53 5.09 -0.06
CA LEU A 37 15.26 3.85 -0.36
C LEU A 37 15.76 3.18 0.92
N ASN A 38 16.34 3.96 1.83
CA ASN A 38 16.82 3.45 3.12
C ASN A 38 15.67 2.86 3.94
N PHE A 39 14.50 3.49 3.92
CA PHE A 39 13.30 3.02 4.58
C PHE A 39 12.87 1.64 4.08
N VAL A 40 12.74 1.44 2.76
CA VAL A 40 12.27 0.16 2.22
C VAL A 40 13.31 -0.95 2.36
N LEU A 41 14.60 -0.63 2.26
CA LEU A 41 15.66 -1.60 2.54
C LEU A 41 15.59 -2.07 3.99
N ARG A 42 15.41 -1.16 4.95
CA ARG A 42 15.23 -1.54 6.36
C ARG A 42 13.94 -2.33 6.59
N ALA A 43 12.84 -1.99 5.91
CA ALA A 43 11.60 -2.77 5.99
C ALA A 43 11.79 -4.20 5.46
N ASN A 44 12.53 -4.38 4.37
CA ASN A 44 12.87 -5.70 3.83
C ASN A 44 13.70 -6.53 4.81
N GLU A 45 14.70 -5.91 5.46
CA GLU A 45 15.50 -6.57 6.51
C GLU A 45 14.63 -7.04 7.68
N LEU A 46 13.73 -6.19 8.19
CA LEU A 46 12.81 -6.55 9.28
C LEU A 46 11.89 -7.71 8.91
N CYS A 47 11.43 -7.78 7.66
CA CYS A 47 10.66 -8.91 7.16
C CYS A 47 11.50 -10.20 7.19
N GLN A 48 12.75 -10.14 6.70
CA GLN A 48 13.67 -11.27 6.70
C GLN A 48 14.00 -11.76 8.12
N GLU A 49 14.29 -10.84 9.05
CA GLU A 49 14.49 -11.12 10.48
C GLU A 49 13.27 -11.86 11.09
N SER A 50 12.07 -11.58 10.55
CA SER A 50 10.80 -12.21 10.97
C SER A 50 10.41 -13.45 10.15
N ASN A 51 11.28 -13.96 9.27
CA ASN A 51 11.00 -15.06 8.33
C ASN A 51 9.83 -14.81 7.35
N VAL A 52 9.50 -13.54 7.10
CA VAL A 52 8.45 -13.10 6.18
C VAL A 52 9.09 -12.62 4.87
N VAL A 53 8.49 -12.95 3.73
CA VAL A 53 8.98 -12.47 2.42
C VAL A 53 8.39 -11.10 2.12
N PRO A 54 9.20 -10.04 1.96
CA PRO A 54 8.70 -8.73 1.58
C PRO A 54 8.27 -8.68 0.11
N ALA A 55 7.16 -8.02 -0.16
CA ALA A 55 6.58 -7.91 -1.50
C ALA A 55 6.11 -6.47 -1.79
N THR A 56 7.06 -5.55 -1.99
CA THR A 56 6.75 -4.20 -2.49
C THR A 56 6.13 -4.30 -3.88
N THR A 57 5.00 -3.61 -4.10
CA THR A 57 4.35 -3.57 -5.41
C THR A 57 4.68 -2.29 -6.16
N ALA A 58 4.86 -2.37 -7.47
CA ALA A 58 4.97 -1.21 -8.35
C ALA A 58 4.55 -1.57 -9.77
N ILE A 59 4.44 -0.57 -10.63
CA ILE A 59 4.27 -0.74 -12.07
C ILE A 59 5.56 -0.28 -12.74
N ILE A 60 6.17 -1.13 -13.54
CA ILE A 60 7.37 -0.81 -14.31
C ILE A 60 7.07 -1.15 -15.77
N ASP A 61 7.14 -0.15 -16.64
CA ASP A 61 6.87 -0.30 -18.07
C ASP A 61 5.52 -0.99 -18.37
N GLY A 62 4.49 -0.65 -17.58
CA GLY A 62 3.13 -1.23 -17.67
C GLY A 62 2.95 -2.64 -17.10
N VAL A 63 4.01 -3.23 -16.53
CA VAL A 63 3.96 -4.54 -15.88
C VAL A 63 3.77 -4.37 -14.37
N PHE A 64 2.87 -5.14 -13.78
CA PHE A 64 2.61 -5.10 -12.34
C PHE A 64 3.61 -6.01 -11.62
N HIS A 65 4.57 -5.42 -10.91
CA HIS A 65 5.60 -6.14 -10.16
C HIS A 65 5.20 -6.36 -8.71
N ILE A 66 5.52 -7.54 -8.18
CA ILE A 66 5.31 -7.91 -6.77
C ILE A 66 6.61 -8.50 -6.21
N GLY A 67 7.20 -7.77 -5.27
CA GLY A 67 8.57 -7.97 -4.82
C GLY A 67 9.53 -7.31 -5.81
N LEU A 68 10.18 -6.24 -5.36
CA LEU A 68 11.13 -5.48 -6.16
C LEU A 68 12.56 -5.81 -5.72
N ASP A 69 13.46 -5.93 -6.70
CA ASP A 69 14.88 -5.99 -6.40
C ASP A 69 15.45 -4.61 -6.04
N LYS A 70 16.72 -4.57 -5.61
CA LYS A 70 17.38 -3.33 -5.19
C LYS A 70 17.41 -2.27 -6.28
N SER A 71 17.60 -2.64 -7.54
CA SER A 71 17.66 -1.70 -8.66
C SER A 71 16.29 -1.11 -8.99
N GLN A 72 15.24 -1.93 -8.88
CA GLN A 72 13.86 -1.49 -9.05
C GLN A 72 13.40 -0.59 -7.90
N LEU A 73 13.80 -0.92 -6.66
CA LEU A 73 13.53 -0.08 -5.49
C LEU A 73 14.21 1.29 -5.61
N ASP A 74 15.47 1.31 -6.05
CA ASP A 74 16.22 2.55 -6.31
C ASP A 74 15.54 3.39 -7.40
N PHE A 75 15.20 2.76 -8.53
CA PHE A 75 14.48 3.40 -9.63
C PHE A 75 13.17 4.05 -9.17
N ILE A 76 12.31 3.29 -8.47
CA ILE A 76 11.03 3.80 -7.96
C ILE A 76 11.22 4.92 -6.93
N SER A 77 12.30 4.89 -6.16
CA SER A 77 12.58 5.89 -5.11
C SER A 77 13.22 7.18 -5.65
N HIS A 78 13.93 7.11 -6.77
CA HIS A 78 14.75 8.20 -7.29
C HIS A 78 14.12 8.95 -8.48
N ASP A 79 13.44 8.24 -9.38
CA ASP A 79 12.95 8.81 -10.63
C ASP A 79 11.75 9.74 -10.37
N LYS A 80 11.82 10.98 -10.86
CA LYS A 80 10.78 12.01 -10.66
C LYS A 80 9.58 11.84 -11.59
N SER A 81 9.67 10.97 -12.59
CA SER A 81 8.59 10.68 -13.55
C SER A 81 7.64 9.59 -13.05
N ILE A 82 7.95 8.94 -11.93
CA ILE A 82 7.11 7.90 -11.33
C ILE A 82 5.73 8.48 -11.01
N LYS A 83 4.69 7.92 -11.63
CA LYS A 83 3.31 8.34 -11.40
C LYS A 83 2.79 7.73 -10.11
N LYS A 84 2.02 8.48 -9.33
CA LYS A 84 1.17 7.91 -8.27
C LYS A 84 -0.01 7.19 -8.92
N VAL A 85 -0.17 5.90 -8.64
CA VAL A 85 -1.19 5.03 -9.25
C VAL A 85 -2.11 4.46 -8.17
N SER A 86 -3.38 4.83 -8.24
CA SER A 86 -4.48 4.23 -7.49
C SER A 86 -5.22 3.19 -8.33
N ARG A 87 -6.22 2.53 -7.73
CA ARG A 87 -6.92 1.42 -8.37
C ARG A 87 -7.54 1.81 -9.71
N GLN A 88 -8.07 3.02 -9.85
CA GLN A 88 -8.66 3.48 -11.12
C GLN A 88 -7.64 3.60 -12.26
N GLU A 89 -6.37 3.91 -11.95
CA GLU A 89 -5.34 4.10 -12.99
C GLU A 89 -4.66 2.78 -13.41
N LEU A 90 -4.95 1.64 -12.77
CA LEU A 90 -4.27 0.37 -13.10
C LEU A 90 -4.40 -0.01 -14.57
N GLY A 91 -5.59 0.16 -15.17
CA GLY A 91 -5.84 -0.18 -16.57
C GLY A 91 -4.98 0.67 -17.52
N ILE A 92 -5.06 2.00 -17.37
CA ILE A 92 -4.29 2.93 -18.22
C ILE A 92 -2.78 2.80 -17.97
N ALA A 93 -2.35 2.57 -16.73
CA ALA A 93 -0.93 2.38 -16.41
C ALA A 93 -0.34 1.17 -17.15
N SER A 94 -1.12 0.11 -17.34
CA SER A 94 -0.67 -1.06 -18.09
C SER A 94 -0.61 -0.82 -19.59
N VAL A 95 -1.65 -0.23 -20.18
CA VAL A 95 -1.75 0.00 -21.63
C VAL A 95 -0.74 1.06 -22.10
N GLU A 96 -0.60 2.14 -21.34
CA GLU A 96 0.30 3.27 -21.65
C GLU A 96 1.72 3.05 -21.12
N ARG A 97 2.03 1.84 -20.62
CA ARG A 97 3.37 1.46 -20.16
C ARG A 97 3.97 2.39 -19.10
N TRP A 98 3.16 2.82 -18.14
CA TRP A 98 3.61 3.73 -17.10
C TRP A 98 4.61 3.06 -16.15
N ASN A 99 5.54 3.87 -15.64
CA ASN A 99 6.23 3.60 -14.38
C ASN A 99 5.42 4.25 -13.26
N GLY A 100 4.98 3.45 -12.30
CA GLY A 100 3.98 3.84 -11.33
C GLY A 100 4.25 3.30 -9.94
N ALA A 101 4.19 4.19 -8.96
CA ALA A 101 4.15 3.84 -7.56
C ALA A 101 2.70 3.62 -7.13
N THR A 102 2.43 2.45 -6.56
CA THR A 102 1.08 2.02 -6.20
C THR A 102 0.70 2.56 -4.83
N THR A 103 -0.49 3.15 -4.73
CA THR A 103 -1.12 3.49 -3.44
C THR A 103 -1.65 2.25 -2.73
N VAL A 104 -2.19 2.38 -1.52
CA VAL A 104 -2.78 1.26 -0.77
C VAL A 104 -3.86 0.55 -1.60
N SER A 105 -4.84 1.27 -2.15
CA SER A 105 -5.89 0.67 -3.00
C SER A 105 -5.35 -0.12 -4.21
N ALA A 106 -4.32 0.40 -4.88
CA ALA A 106 -3.66 -0.27 -6.00
C ALA A 106 -2.88 -1.51 -5.54
N THR A 107 -2.09 -1.38 -4.47
CA THR A 107 -1.34 -2.49 -3.87
C THR A 107 -2.27 -3.60 -3.40
N MET A 108 -3.40 -3.27 -2.75
CA MET A 108 -4.41 -4.26 -2.36
C MET A 108 -4.92 -5.05 -3.57
N HIS A 109 -5.27 -4.35 -4.66
CA HIS A 109 -5.79 -5.01 -5.86
C HIS A 109 -4.76 -5.94 -6.52
N ILE A 110 -3.51 -5.47 -6.64
CA ILE A 110 -2.40 -6.24 -7.24
C ILE A 110 -2.01 -7.43 -6.36
N ALA A 111 -1.81 -7.21 -5.06
CA ALA A 111 -1.35 -8.23 -4.11
C ALA A 111 -2.40 -9.32 -3.89
N HIS A 112 -3.67 -8.95 -3.74
CA HIS A 112 -4.76 -9.91 -3.61
C HIS A 112 -4.91 -10.77 -4.87
N ALA A 113 -4.75 -10.19 -6.07
CA ALA A 113 -4.76 -10.95 -7.32
C ALA A 113 -3.62 -11.99 -7.42
N ALA A 114 -2.53 -11.82 -6.66
CA ALA A 114 -1.44 -12.78 -6.53
C ALA A 114 -1.63 -13.78 -5.36
N GLY A 115 -2.74 -13.71 -4.62
CA GLY A 115 -3.00 -14.58 -3.47
C GLY A 115 -2.34 -14.11 -2.17
N ILE A 116 -1.85 -12.87 -2.10
CA ILE A 116 -1.29 -12.29 -0.86
C ILE A 116 -2.42 -11.65 -0.06
N CYS A 117 -2.51 -11.98 1.24
CA CYS A 117 -3.64 -11.59 2.09
C CYS A 117 -3.30 -10.55 3.17
N VAL A 118 -2.04 -10.09 3.28
CA VAL A 118 -1.60 -9.10 4.29
C VAL A 118 -0.77 -7.99 3.64
N LEU A 119 -1.09 -6.74 3.96
CA LEU A 119 -0.34 -5.54 3.56
C LEU A 119 0.01 -4.70 4.77
N SER A 120 1.21 -4.13 4.76
CA SER A 120 1.63 -3.09 5.70
C SER A 120 1.81 -1.76 4.98
N THR A 121 1.34 -0.69 5.61
CA THR A 121 1.56 0.71 5.19
C THR A 121 1.71 1.58 6.42
N GLY A 122 2.25 2.79 6.28
CA GLY A 122 2.24 3.76 7.36
C GLY A 122 0.81 4.13 7.77
N GLY A 123 -0.03 4.49 6.81
CA GLY A 123 -1.37 5.02 7.07
C GLY A 123 -2.23 4.96 5.82
N ILE A 124 -3.47 4.50 5.97
CA ILE A 124 -4.43 4.45 4.87
C ILE A 124 -4.85 5.87 4.45
N GLY A 125 -5.32 6.01 3.21
CA GLY A 125 -6.19 7.12 2.83
C GLY A 125 -7.54 7.06 3.55
N GLY A 126 -8.33 8.12 3.44
CA GLY A 126 -9.61 8.22 4.12
C GLY A 126 -10.45 9.36 3.57
N VAL A 127 -11.37 9.85 4.40
CA VAL A 127 -12.19 11.03 4.09
C VAL A 127 -11.34 12.28 4.31
N HIS A 128 -11.25 13.16 3.31
CA HIS A 128 -10.52 14.41 3.45
C HIS A 128 -11.32 15.44 4.25
N ARG A 129 -10.62 16.40 4.88
CA ARG A 129 -11.28 17.52 5.55
C ARG A 129 -12.02 18.38 4.53
N GLY A 130 -13.30 18.66 4.78
CA GLY A 130 -14.17 19.38 3.82
C GLY A 130 -14.85 18.49 2.78
N ALA A 131 -14.77 17.16 2.90
CA ALA A 131 -15.41 16.20 1.99
C ALA A 131 -16.94 16.34 1.91
N GLU A 132 -17.60 16.95 2.90
CA GLU A 132 -19.02 17.33 2.84
C GLU A 132 -19.36 18.27 1.68
N HIS A 133 -18.36 18.97 1.13
CA HIS A 133 -18.51 19.86 -0.02
C HIS A 133 -17.80 19.34 -1.27
N SER A 134 -16.62 18.72 -1.11
CA SER A 134 -15.77 18.31 -2.25
C SER A 134 -15.97 16.86 -2.69
N PHE A 135 -16.50 16.01 -1.80
CA PHE A 135 -16.54 14.56 -1.97
C PHE A 135 -15.13 13.94 -2.18
N ASP A 136 -14.09 14.60 -1.69
CA ASP A 136 -12.71 14.08 -1.73
C ASP A 136 -12.55 12.93 -0.71
N ILE A 137 -12.75 11.71 -1.19
CA ILE A 137 -12.73 10.48 -0.40
C ILE A 137 -11.81 9.48 -1.09
N SER A 138 -10.84 8.94 -0.34
CA SER A 138 -9.85 8.02 -0.89
C SER A 138 -10.46 6.69 -1.34
N GLN A 139 -9.98 6.19 -2.49
CA GLN A 139 -10.28 4.85 -3.00
C GLN A 139 -9.82 3.72 -2.08
N ASP A 140 -8.95 4.00 -1.12
CA ASP A 140 -8.51 3.03 -0.11
C ASP A 140 -9.72 2.49 0.68
N LEU A 141 -10.71 3.33 1.00
CA LEU A 141 -11.91 2.91 1.74
C LEU A 141 -12.80 1.95 0.94
N LEU A 142 -12.94 2.19 -0.36
CA LEU A 142 -13.67 1.29 -1.25
C LEU A 142 -12.90 -0.03 -1.47
N ALA A 143 -11.56 0.03 -1.58
CA ALA A 143 -10.73 -1.17 -1.66
C ALA A 143 -10.86 -2.05 -0.40
N LEU A 144 -10.87 -1.44 0.79
CA LEU A 144 -11.10 -2.13 2.07
C LEU A 144 -12.46 -2.82 2.16
N LYS A 145 -13.49 -2.24 1.56
CA LYS A 145 -14.83 -2.86 1.46
C LYS A 145 -14.84 -4.10 0.57
N GLU A 146 -14.12 -4.06 -0.55
CA GLU A 146 -14.27 -5.04 -1.63
C GLU A 146 -13.22 -6.15 -1.65
N ILE A 147 -12.03 -5.90 -1.10
CA ILE A 147 -10.88 -6.80 -1.22
C ILE A 147 -10.62 -7.46 0.14
N PRO A 148 -10.75 -8.79 0.27
CA PRO A 148 -10.58 -9.50 1.54
C PRO A 148 -9.10 -9.60 1.89
N MET A 149 -8.58 -8.57 2.55
CA MET A 149 -7.17 -8.44 2.90
C MET A 149 -6.99 -7.76 4.26
N VAL A 150 -6.00 -8.20 5.03
CA VAL A 150 -5.63 -7.55 6.30
C VAL A 150 -4.67 -6.41 6.01
N ILE A 151 -5.05 -5.20 6.44
CA ILE A 151 -4.20 -4.01 6.32
C ILE A 151 -3.70 -3.61 7.70
N VAL A 152 -2.37 -3.59 7.87
CA VAL A 152 -1.71 -3.11 9.08
C VAL A 152 -1.23 -1.68 8.83
N SER A 153 -1.71 -0.74 9.64
CA SER A 153 -1.31 0.67 9.57
C SER A 153 -1.35 1.35 10.91
N SER A 154 -0.77 2.55 11.00
CA SER A 154 -0.95 3.49 12.12
C SER A 154 -2.25 4.28 11.98
N GLY A 155 -3.35 3.63 11.58
CA GLY A 155 -4.63 4.29 11.26
C GLY A 155 -4.64 4.95 9.88
N ALA A 156 -5.35 6.07 9.76
CA ALA A 156 -5.40 6.89 8.55
C ALA A 156 -4.46 8.11 8.67
N LYS A 157 -3.96 8.63 7.55
CA LYS A 157 -3.01 9.76 7.53
C LYS A 157 -3.58 10.97 8.31
N ALA A 158 -2.75 11.62 9.14
CA ALA A 158 -3.18 12.69 10.06
C ALA A 158 -3.81 13.94 9.39
N ILE A 159 -3.57 14.13 8.09
CA ILE A 159 -4.14 15.22 7.30
C ILE A 159 -5.64 15.05 7.00
N LEU A 160 -6.19 13.88 7.27
CA LEU A 160 -7.56 13.49 6.95
C LEU A 160 -8.56 13.90 8.05
N ASP A 161 -9.84 13.67 7.78
CA ASP A 161 -10.94 13.73 8.74
C ASP A 161 -11.15 12.32 9.32
N LEU A 162 -10.54 12.07 10.49
CA LEU A 162 -10.53 10.74 11.10
C LEU A 162 -11.93 10.29 11.57
N PRO A 163 -12.75 11.14 12.24
CA PRO A 163 -14.11 10.77 12.58
C PRO A 163 -14.93 10.34 11.35
N LYS A 164 -14.93 11.14 10.27
CA LYS A 164 -15.66 10.75 9.05
C LYS A 164 -15.08 9.49 8.39
N THR A 165 -13.77 9.28 8.48
CA THR A 165 -13.14 8.06 7.96
C THR A 165 -13.63 6.81 8.70
N VAL A 166 -13.73 6.87 10.03
CA VAL A 166 -14.26 5.77 10.85
C VAL A 166 -15.73 5.49 10.52
N GLU A 167 -16.56 6.53 10.38
CA GLU A 167 -17.98 6.39 9.98
C GLU A 167 -18.15 5.71 8.61
N VAL A 168 -17.30 6.02 7.63
CA VAL A 168 -17.33 5.35 6.32
C VAL A 168 -16.91 3.89 6.43
N LEU A 169 -15.88 3.58 7.23
CA LEU A 169 -15.45 2.20 7.47
C LEU A 169 -16.55 1.38 8.14
N GLU A 170 -17.24 1.95 9.13
CA GLU A 170 -18.42 1.35 9.77
C GLU A 170 -19.52 1.10 8.74
N THR A 171 -19.87 2.12 7.95
CA THR A 171 -20.91 2.03 6.91
C THR A 171 -20.60 0.94 5.88
N TYR A 172 -19.33 0.74 5.55
CA TYR A 172 -18.88 -0.30 4.63
C TYR A 172 -18.72 -1.68 5.28
N GLY A 173 -18.93 -1.81 6.59
CA GLY A 173 -18.76 -3.07 7.31
C GLY A 173 -17.31 -3.53 7.39
N VAL A 174 -16.35 -2.60 7.30
CA VAL A 174 -14.92 -2.91 7.41
C VAL A 174 -14.56 -3.06 8.88
N CYS A 175 -14.04 -4.23 9.26
CA CYS A 175 -13.59 -4.48 10.63
C CYS A 175 -12.33 -3.68 10.95
N VAL A 176 -12.41 -2.83 11.98
CA VAL A 176 -11.28 -2.04 12.48
C VAL A 176 -10.83 -2.58 13.83
N ILE A 177 -9.55 -2.94 13.94
CA ILE A 177 -8.97 -3.55 15.14
C ILE A 177 -7.86 -2.66 15.70
N GLY A 178 -8.04 -2.19 16.94
CA GLY A 178 -7.00 -1.50 17.70
C GLY A 178 -6.02 -2.48 18.34
N TYR A 179 -4.78 -2.56 17.83
CA TYR A 179 -3.77 -3.40 18.46
C TYR A 179 -3.29 -2.78 19.78
N LYS A 180 -3.68 -3.40 20.91
CA LYS A 180 -3.39 -2.93 22.28
C LYS A 180 -3.90 -1.50 22.56
N THR A 181 -4.97 -1.09 21.90
CA THR A 181 -5.61 0.22 22.08
C THR A 181 -7.11 0.11 21.81
N ALA A 182 -7.90 0.97 22.44
CA ALA A 182 -9.33 1.14 22.16
C ALA A 182 -9.61 2.33 21.23
N PHE A 183 -8.59 3.12 20.90
CA PHE A 183 -8.72 4.33 20.07
C PHE A 183 -8.22 4.08 18.65
N PHE A 184 -8.86 4.73 17.68
CA PHE A 184 -8.36 4.78 16.31
C PHE A 184 -7.05 5.59 16.27
N PRO A 185 -5.92 5.06 15.77
CA PRO A 185 -4.67 5.81 15.77
C PRO A 185 -4.69 6.99 14.78
N ALA A 186 -4.11 8.13 15.18
CA ALA A 186 -3.98 9.34 14.36
C ALA A 186 -2.59 9.46 13.70
N PHE A 187 -2.12 8.37 13.08
CA PHE A 187 -0.83 8.31 12.38
C PHE A 187 0.37 8.61 13.28
N TYR A 188 0.78 9.88 13.40
CA TYR A 188 1.89 10.29 14.28
C TYR A 188 1.53 10.26 15.77
N SER A 189 0.24 10.42 16.09
CA SER A 189 -0.25 10.44 17.47
C SER A 189 -0.89 9.11 17.84
N ARG A 190 -0.59 8.64 19.07
CA ARG A 190 -1.12 7.37 19.60
C ARG A 190 -2.64 7.37 19.75
N ASN A 191 -3.24 8.55 19.92
CA ASN A 191 -4.68 8.74 20.08
C ASN A 191 -5.17 9.81 19.09
N SER A 192 -6.41 9.65 18.60
CA SER A 192 -7.13 10.58 17.71
C SER A 192 -8.32 11.22 18.39
#